data_AF-A0A522WBK9-F1
#
_entry.id   AF-A0A522WBK9-F1
#
_cell.length_a   1.000
_cell.length_b   1.000
_cell.length_c   1.000
_cell.angle_alpha   90.00
_cell.angle_beta   90.00
_cell.angle_gamma   90.00
#
_symmetry.space_group_name_H-M   'P 1'
#
loop_
_entity.id
_entity.type
_entity.pdbx_description
1 polymer ?
#
loop_
_entity_poly.entity_id
_entity_poly.type
_entity_poly.pdbx_seq_one_letter_code
_entity_poly.pdbx_strand_id
1 'polypeptide(L)'
;MNLHSIKSRFLGSYFFIILLLVLQLPLMYFLVVGMSKKYSQVEEAATLKKRAIEISYILNRHIMNGEEELEQVFLKLKAEYSKAIEDMKTGTKDVEAITDPVALVKLEELGKKWEPMKAAFQDAMDHGDKLNIVTLEMEKTTYPMVESLNAVVASFVALNDKSYSNNIDQAGLERMRSVRMAYLYERYARSNVEINEVSADITKTMADFERTFDGLKNGSDALNLRPAVGEVLNYKLRTAEELWLKRKALIQEGMKKRDQFRDKITELSNIHTPQLLAAADELTRVIGSRAQSSAYFGLILMAIAVGVSILLALFFIWMTNHHVILP
;
A
#
# COMPACT_ATOMS: atom_id res chain seq x y z
N MET A 1 -47.86 61.80 25.06
CA MET A 1 -47.19 60.49 25.13
C MET A 1 -45.87 60.69 25.87
N ASN A 2 -45.71 60.08 27.05
CA ASN A 2 -44.63 60.43 27.98
C ASN A 2 -43.30 59.80 27.52
N LEU A 3 -42.31 60.59 27.10
CA LEU A 3 -41.00 60.12 26.59
C LEU A 3 -40.28 59.18 27.57
N HIS A 4 -40.53 59.32 28.86
CA HIS A 4 -39.99 58.45 29.90
C HIS A 4 -40.54 57.00 29.86
N SER A 5 -41.80 56.83 29.43
CA SER A 5 -42.45 55.51 29.32
C SER A 5 -41.95 54.71 28.11
N ILE A 6 -41.60 55.40 27.02
CA ILE A 6 -41.02 54.76 25.83
C ILE A 6 -39.60 54.26 26.15
N LYS A 7 -38.80 55.05 26.89
CA LYS A 7 -37.45 54.67 27.31
C LYS A 7 -37.40 53.44 28.22
N SER A 8 -38.31 53.32 29.19
CA SER A 8 -38.31 52.15 30.10
C SER A 8 -38.77 50.87 29.40
N ARG A 9 -39.75 50.97 28.49
CA ARG A 9 -40.22 49.85 27.66
C ARG A 9 -39.17 49.37 26.66
N PHE A 10 -38.39 50.30 26.08
CA PHE A 10 -37.26 49.96 25.24
C PHE A 10 -36.11 49.33 26.05
N LEU A 11 -35.74 49.89 27.20
CA LEU A 11 -34.62 49.32 27.97
C LEU A 11 -34.91 47.90 28.46
N GLY A 12 -36.13 47.61 28.95
CA GLY A 12 -36.46 46.29 29.49
C GLY A 12 -36.54 45.18 28.43
N SER A 13 -37.17 45.45 27.29
CA SER A 13 -37.36 44.46 26.23
C SER A 13 -36.05 44.11 25.50
N TYR A 14 -35.23 45.10 25.15
CA TYR A 14 -33.95 44.87 24.50
C TYR A 14 -32.93 44.24 25.45
N PHE A 15 -32.91 44.63 26.73
CA PHE A 15 -32.05 43.99 27.73
C PHE A 15 -32.40 42.51 27.88
N PHE A 16 -33.68 42.16 27.89
CA PHE A 16 -34.12 40.77 27.99
C PHE A 16 -33.76 39.95 26.74
N ILE A 17 -33.89 40.52 25.54
CA ILE A 17 -33.45 39.86 24.28
C ILE A 17 -31.93 39.65 24.29
N ILE A 18 -31.15 40.64 24.71
CA ILE A 18 -29.69 40.53 24.84
C ILE A 18 -29.33 39.45 25.88
N LEU A 19 -30.03 39.40 27.01
CA LEU A 19 -29.83 38.38 28.04
C LEU A 19 -30.10 36.97 27.50
N LEU A 20 -31.20 36.78 26.76
CA LEU A 20 -31.53 35.51 26.12
C LEU A 20 -30.47 35.10 25.08
N LEU A 21 -30.00 36.05 24.26
CA LEU A 21 -28.93 35.80 23.30
C LEU A 21 -27.63 35.36 23.98
N VAL A 22 -27.23 36.07 25.05
CA VAL A 22 -26.01 35.78 25.82
C VAL A 22 -26.11 34.40 26.48
N LEU A 23 -27.31 34.00 26.95
CA LEU A 23 -27.53 32.67 27.53
C LEU A 23 -27.49 31.55 26.48
N GLN A 24 -27.88 31.83 25.24
CA GLN A 24 -27.86 30.86 24.13
C GLN A 24 -26.46 30.66 23.53
N LEU A 25 -25.58 31.66 23.57
CA LEU A 25 -24.22 31.57 23.00
C LEU A 25 -23.38 30.41 23.56
N PRO A 26 -23.29 30.17 24.89
CA PRO A 26 -22.58 29.02 25.45
C PRO A 26 -23.15 27.67 25.01
N LEU A 27 -24.48 27.56 24.90
CA LEU A 27 -25.17 26.36 24.44
C LEU A 27 -24.83 26.06 22.97
N MET A 28 -24.91 27.07 22.10
CA MET A 28 -24.51 26.94 20.69
C MET A 28 -23.03 26.59 20.56
N TYR A 29 -22.16 27.24 21.34
CA TYR A 29 -20.73 26.94 21.34
C TYR A 29 -20.46 25.49 21.75
N PHE A 30 -21.05 25.03 22.85
CA PHE A 30 -20.88 23.65 23.32
C PHE A 30 -21.40 22.62 22.31
N LEU A 31 -22.53 22.90 21.68
CA LEU A 31 -23.10 22.04 20.64
C LEU A 31 -22.24 21.99 19.37
N VAL A 32 -21.82 23.14 18.86
CA VAL A 32 -20.99 23.21 17.64
C VAL A 32 -19.62 22.57 17.86
N VAL A 33 -18.98 22.83 19.00
CA VAL A 33 -17.69 22.21 19.34
C VAL A 33 -17.82 20.70 19.55
N GLY A 34 -18.87 20.25 20.25
CA GLY A 34 -19.13 18.82 20.45
C GLY A 34 -19.41 18.07 19.14
N MET A 35 -20.16 18.69 18.22
CA MET A 35 -20.39 18.12 16.88
C MET A 35 -19.10 18.06 16.06
N SER A 36 -18.33 19.15 16.01
CA SER A 36 -17.06 19.21 15.26
C SER A 36 -16.10 18.08 15.67
N LYS A 37 -15.95 17.84 16.98
CA LYS A 37 -15.12 16.74 17.50
C LYS A 37 -15.61 15.34 17.10
N LYS A 38 -16.93 15.12 17.06
CA LYS A 38 -17.49 13.84 16.61
C LYS A 38 -17.29 13.62 15.10
N TYR A 39 -17.36 14.69 14.31
CA TYR A 39 -17.09 14.59 12.87
C TYR A 39 -15.61 14.35 12.56
N SER A 40 -14.66 14.87 13.34
CA SER A 40 -13.24 14.56 13.15
C SER A 40 -12.92 13.08 13.41
N GLN A 41 -13.61 12.44 14.36
CA GLN A 41 -13.52 10.98 14.56
C GLN A 41 -14.01 10.19 13.33
N VAL A 42 -15.11 10.63 12.71
CA VAL A 42 -15.65 9.99 11.49
C VAL A 42 -14.67 10.14 10.33
N GLU A 43 -14.10 11.33 10.17
CA GLU A 43 -13.11 11.62 9.13
C GLU A 43 -11.86 10.75 9.30
N GLU A 44 -11.28 10.72 10.51
CA GLU A 44 -10.08 9.91 10.77
C GLU A 44 -10.36 8.42 10.50
N ALA A 45 -11.50 7.89 10.98
CA ALA A 45 -11.91 6.51 10.72
C ALA A 45 -12.08 6.22 9.21
N ALA A 46 -12.67 7.16 8.46
CA ALA A 46 -12.83 7.03 7.02
C ALA A 46 -11.49 7.02 6.27
N THR A 47 -10.50 7.80 6.75
CA THR A 47 -9.18 7.88 6.11
C THR A 47 -8.37 6.59 6.22
N LEU A 48 -8.62 5.75 7.23
CA LEU A 48 -7.94 4.46 7.41
C LEU A 48 -8.12 3.57 6.18
N LYS A 49 -9.32 3.53 5.60
CA LYS A 49 -9.57 2.77 4.37
C LYS A 49 -8.61 3.16 3.24
N LYS A 50 -8.44 4.47 3.04
CA LYS A 50 -7.53 5.00 2.02
C LYS A 50 -6.07 4.64 2.34
N ARG A 51 -5.64 4.85 3.59
CA ARG A 51 -4.27 4.56 4.02
C ARG A 51 -3.91 3.08 3.85
N ALA A 52 -4.82 2.16 4.16
CA ALA A 52 -4.59 0.72 3.98
C ALA A 52 -4.30 0.34 2.52
N ILE A 53 -5.10 0.87 1.59
CA ILE A 53 -4.92 0.64 0.14
C ILE A 53 -3.61 1.26 -0.34
N GLU A 54 -3.31 2.48 0.13
CA GLU A 54 -2.10 3.20 -0.23
C GLU A 54 -0.84 2.45 0.22
N ILE A 55 -0.81 1.89 1.43
CA ILE A 55 0.33 1.10 1.92
C ILE A 55 0.59 -0.11 1.01
N SER A 56 -0.46 -0.86 0.66
CA SER A 56 -0.36 -2.02 -0.25
C SER A 56 0.15 -1.62 -1.63
N TYR A 57 -0.33 -0.49 -2.16
CA TYR A 57 0.11 0.04 -3.45
C TYR A 57 1.58 0.47 -3.44
N ILE A 58 2.01 1.23 -2.43
CA ILE A 58 3.39 1.72 -2.31
C ILE A 58 4.36 0.55 -2.13
N LEU A 59 4.02 -0.45 -1.31
CA LEU A 59 4.84 -1.65 -1.16
C LEU A 59 5.04 -2.38 -2.49
N ASN A 60 3.95 -2.64 -3.21
CA ASN A 60 4.03 -3.34 -4.49
C ASN A 60 4.86 -2.54 -5.50
N ARG A 61 4.69 -1.22 -5.55
CA ARG A 61 5.46 -0.35 -6.45
C ARG A 61 6.95 -0.32 -6.08
N HIS A 62 7.27 -0.20 -4.79
CA HIS A 62 8.65 -0.21 -4.30
C HIS A 62 9.41 -1.46 -4.79
N ILE A 63 8.84 -2.64 -4.57
CA ILE A 63 9.49 -3.90 -4.93
C ILE A 63 9.52 -4.11 -6.45
N MET A 64 8.41 -3.88 -7.15
CA MET A 64 8.34 -4.18 -8.58
C MET A 64 9.15 -3.21 -9.45
N ASN A 65 9.31 -1.97 -9.01
CA ASN A 65 10.04 -0.94 -9.76
C ASN A 65 11.46 -0.69 -9.21
N GLY A 66 11.81 -1.20 -8.03
CA GLY A 66 13.09 -0.93 -7.38
C GLY A 66 13.26 0.52 -6.92
N GLU A 67 12.16 1.21 -6.58
CA GLU A 67 12.16 2.62 -6.12
C GLU A 67 12.50 2.68 -4.62
N GLU A 68 13.79 2.75 -4.25
CA GLU A 68 14.27 2.73 -2.85
C GLU A 68 13.65 3.83 -1.99
N GLU A 69 13.35 5.00 -2.56
CA GLU A 69 12.70 6.11 -1.86
C GLU A 69 11.32 5.74 -1.31
N LEU A 70 10.64 4.77 -1.93
CA LEU A 70 9.31 4.33 -1.51
C LEU A 70 9.33 3.43 -0.28
N GLU A 71 10.47 2.83 0.08
CA GLU A 71 10.60 2.04 1.31
C GLU A 71 10.29 2.91 2.53
N GLN A 72 10.91 4.08 2.61
CA GLN A 72 10.71 5.00 3.74
C GLN A 72 9.27 5.52 3.78
N VAL A 73 8.65 5.75 2.62
CA VAL A 73 7.23 6.13 2.53
C VAL A 73 6.34 5.00 3.05
N PHE A 74 6.60 3.76 2.65
CA PHE A 74 5.87 2.58 3.12
C PHE A 74 6.00 2.40 4.64
N LEU A 75 7.22 2.43 5.18
CA LEU A 75 7.47 2.28 6.62
C LEU A 75 6.78 3.38 7.43
N LYS A 76 6.84 4.62 6.93
CA LYS A 76 6.15 5.77 7.53
C LYS A 76 4.63 5.56 7.53
N LEU A 77 4.01 5.24 6.40
CA LEU A 77 2.57 5.04 6.30
C LEU A 77 2.09 3.86 7.18
N LYS A 78 2.86 2.77 7.25
CA LYS A 78 2.59 1.63 8.14
C LYS A 78 2.60 2.04 9.62
N ALA A 79 3.55 2.88 10.02
CA ALA A 79 3.63 3.42 11.37
C ALA A 79 2.48 4.41 11.66
N GLU A 80 2.18 5.31 10.72
CA GLU A 80 1.07 6.27 10.81
C GLU A 80 -0.28 5.59 10.93
N TYR A 81 -0.50 4.48 10.23
CA TYR A 81 -1.73 3.69 10.37
C TYR A 81 -1.90 3.12 11.78
N SER A 82 -0.82 2.52 12.32
CA SER A 82 -0.82 1.97 13.69
C SER A 82 -1.06 3.09 14.72
N LYS A 83 -0.41 4.23 14.52
CA LYS A 83 -0.59 5.41 15.36
C LYS A 83 -2.02 5.93 15.30
N ALA A 84 -2.65 5.99 14.13
CA ALA A 84 -4.02 6.47 13.98
C ALA A 84 -5.04 5.62 14.75
N ILE A 85 -4.86 4.28 14.80
CA ILE A 85 -5.68 3.40 15.65
C ILE A 85 -5.53 3.80 17.13
N GLU A 86 -4.30 4.02 17.60
CA GLU A 86 -4.03 4.39 18.99
C GLU A 86 -4.51 5.81 19.31
N ASP A 87 -4.35 6.75 18.38
CA ASP A 87 -4.80 8.14 18.50
C ASP A 87 -6.33 8.21 18.60
N MET A 88 -7.08 7.39 17.88
CA MET A 88 -8.53 7.28 18.06
C MET A 88 -8.92 6.69 19.42
N LYS A 89 -8.07 5.84 20.02
CA LYS A 89 -8.32 5.22 21.32
C LYS A 89 -8.03 6.17 22.48
N THR A 90 -6.92 6.88 22.40
CA THR A 90 -6.39 7.73 23.49
C THR A 90 -6.75 9.20 23.34
N GLY A 91 -7.07 9.63 22.12
CA GLY A 91 -7.33 11.02 21.77
C GLY A 91 -6.04 11.81 21.49
N THR A 92 -6.18 12.81 20.64
CA THR A 92 -5.16 13.81 20.32
C THR A 92 -5.75 15.21 20.48
N LYS A 93 -4.98 16.24 20.12
CA LYS A 93 -5.48 17.63 20.07
C LYS A 93 -6.59 17.83 19.03
N ASP A 94 -6.59 17.05 17.95
CA ASP A 94 -7.46 17.23 16.78
C ASP A 94 -8.58 16.16 16.70
N VAL A 95 -8.33 14.98 17.26
CA VAL A 95 -9.26 13.84 17.27
C VAL A 95 -9.54 13.45 18.72
N GLU A 96 -10.79 13.58 19.17
CA GLU A 96 -11.16 13.17 20.53
C GLU A 96 -11.08 11.64 20.68
N ALA A 97 -10.80 11.16 21.89
CA ALA A 97 -10.81 9.73 22.19
C ALA A 97 -12.20 9.11 21.95
N ILE A 98 -12.25 7.92 21.37
CA ILE A 98 -13.48 7.13 21.28
C ILE A 98 -13.77 6.55 22.66
N THR A 99 -14.84 7.01 23.28
CA THR A 99 -15.29 6.54 24.61
C THR A 99 -16.57 5.70 24.55
N ASP A 100 -17.24 5.65 23.38
CA ASP A 100 -18.43 4.85 23.18
C ASP A 100 -18.07 3.36 23.16
N PRO A 101 -18.68 2.50 24.02
CA PRO A 101 -18.32 1.09 24.10
C PRO A 101 -18.51 0.33 22.78
N VAL A 102 -19.53 0.68 21.98
CA VAL A 102 -19.80 -0.02 20.71
C VAL A 102 -18.74 0.35 19.67
N ALA A 103 -18.39 1.63 19.57
CA ALA A 103 -17.31 2.10 18.70
C ALA A 103 -15.94 1.57 19.13
N LEU A 104 -15.68 1.46 20.43
CA LEU A 104 -14.44 0.85 20.95
C LEU A 104 -14.30 -0.61 20.53
N VAL A 105 -15.36 -1.41 20.62
CA VAL A 105 -15.34 -2.80 20.14
C VAL A 105 -14.99 -2.86 18.65
N LYS A 106 -15.55 -1.95 17.82
CA LYS A 106 -15.22 -1.87 16.39
C LYS A 106 -13.79 -1.42 16.12
N LEU A 107 -13.25 -0.51 16.93
CA LEU A 107 -11.85 -0.10 16.86
C LEU A 107 -10.91 -1.25 17.22
N GLU A 108 -11.24 -2.05 18.23
CA GLU A 108 -10.48 -3.24 18.61
C GLU A 108 -10.53 -4.33 17.52
N GLU A 109 -11.69 -4.54 16.91
CA GLU A 109 -11.84 -5.45 15.76
C GLU A 109 -10.95 -5.00 14.59
N LEU A 110 -10.93 -3.69 14.27
CA LEU A 110 -10.04 -3.13 13.26
C LEU A 110 -8.56 -3.40 13.61
N GLY A 111 -8.16 -3.15 14.86
CA GLY A 111 -6.79 -3.43 15.33
C GLY A 111 -6.42 -4.91 15.19
N LYS A 112 -7.33 -5.83 15.54
CA LYS A 112 -7.14 -7.28 15.36
C LYS A 112 -6.97 -7.69 13.90
N LYS A 113 -7.59 -6.96 12.95
CA LYS A 113 -7.41 -7.17 11.50
C LYS A 113 -6.16 -6.50 10.96
N TRP A 114 -5.70 -5.42 11.60
CA TRP A 114 -4.48 -4.72 11.22
C TRP A 114 -3.21 -5.53 11.49
N GLU A 115 -3.10 -6.18 12.64
CA GLU A 115 -1.89 -6.95 12.99
C GLU A 115 -1.50 -8.03 11.98
N PRO A 116 -2.40 -8.93 11.51
CA PRO A 116 -2.04 -9.90 10.48
C PRO A 116 -1.69 -9.24 9.13
N MET A 117 -2.34 -8.13 8.77
CA MET A 117 -1.99 -7.37 7.57
C MET A 117 -0.59 -6.77 7.67
N LYS A 118 -0.24 -6.22 8.83
CA LYS A 118 1.09 -5.68 9.14
C LYS A 118 2.18 -6.75 9.09
N ALA A 119 1.89 -7.97 9.56
CA ALA A 119 2.79 -9.11 9.43
C ALA A 119 2.95 -9.52 7.96
N ALA A 120 1.84 -9.63 7.20
CA ALA A 120 1.89 -9.95 5.78
C ALA A 120 2.66 -8.89 4.96
N PHE A 121 2.57 -7.61 5.35
CA PHE A 121 3.40 -6.54 4.78
C PHE A 121 4.89 -6.75 5.04
N GLN A 122 5.26 -7.21 6.23
CA GLN A 122 6.66 -7.52 6.53
C GLN A 122 7.16 -8.72 5.71
N ASP A 123 6.38 -9.79 5.65
CA ASP A 123 6.71 -10.96 4.82
C ASP A 123 6.91 -10.58 3.35
N ALA A 124 6.00 -9.76 2.80
CA ALA A 124 6.09 -9.27 1.44
C ALA A 124 7.37 -8.44 1.22
N MET A 125 7.71 -7.54 2.15
CA MET A 125 8.96 -6.79 2.11
C MET A 125 10.18 -7.72 2.09
N ASP A 126 10.25 -8.66 3.04
CA ASP A 126 11.37 -9.60 3.17
C ASP A 126 11.58 -10.46 1.92
N HIS A 127 10.50 -10.86 1.24
CA HIS A 127 10.58 -11.61 -0.02
C HIS A 127 10.96 -10.69 -1.19
N GLY A 128 10.46 -9.46 -1.23
CA GLY A 128 10.78 -8.45 -2.23
C GLY A 128 12.26 -8.03 -2.17
N ASP A 129 12.80 -7.80 -0.99
CA ASP A 129 14.23 -7.45 -0.81
C ASP A 129 15.13 -8.57 -1.31
N LYS A 130 14.79 -9.81 -0.99
CA LYS A 130 15.53 -11.00 -1.49
C LYS A 130 15.43 -11.11 -3.00
N LEU A 131 14.28 -10.80 -3.59
CA LEU A 131 14.12 -10.74 -5.05
C LEU A 131 15.02 -9.66 -5.67
N ASN A 132 15.07 -8.47 -5.09
CA ASN A 132 15.91 -7.37 -5.56
C ASN A 132 17.40 -7.75 -5.51
N ILE A 133 17.85 -8.35 -4.40
CA ILE A 133 19.23 -8.85 -4.25
C ILE A 133 19.57 -9.86 -5.36
N VAL A 134 18.72 -10.87 -5.57
CA VAL A 134 18.97 -11.90 -6.61
C VAL A 134 18.95 -11.29 -8.01
N THR A 135 18.07 -10.33 -8.28
CA THR A 135 17.99 -9.63 -9.57
C THR A 135 19.28 -8.85 -9.85
N LEU A 136 19.78 -8.09 -8.88
CA LEU A 136 21.05 -7.37 -8.98
C LEU A 136 22.24 -8.32 -9.18
N GLU A 137 22.26 -9.46 -8.48
CA GLU A 137 23.30 -10.47 -8.68
C GLU A 137 23.22 -11.11 -10.07
N MET A 138 22.01 -11.40 -10.56
CA MET A 138 21.80 -11.96 -11.89
C MET A 138 22.26 -10.98 -12.98
N GLU A 139 21.95 -9.69 -12.87
CA GLU A 139 22.43 -8.64 -13.78
C GLU A 139 23.97 -8.65 -13.88
N LYS A 140 24.66 -8.72 -12.73
CA LYS A 140 26.13 -8.79 -12.64
C LYS A 140 26.73 -10.01 -13.32
N THR A 141 25.97 -11.10 -13.50
CA THR A 141 26.47 -12.32 -14.17
C THR A 141 26.29 -12.32 -15.69
N THR A 142 25.49 -11.41 -16.26
CA THR A 142 25.16 -11.45 -17.69
C THR A 142 26.39 -11.17 -18.57
N TYR A 143 27.12 -10.08 -18.29
CA TYR A 143 28.31 -9.74 -19.08
C TYR A 143 29.46 -10.75 -18.94
N PRO A 144 29.84 -11.19 -17.72
CA PRO A 144 30.85 -12.25 -17.57
C PRO A 144 30.50 -13.53 -18.32
N MET A 145 29.22 -13.91 -18.36
CA MET A 145 28.78 -15.08 -19.10
C MET A 145 28.98 -14.91 -20.62
N VAL A 146 28.59 -13.76 -21.16
CA VAL A 146 28.78 -13.44 -22.58
C VAL A 146 30.27 -13.38 -22.95
N GLU A 147 31.10 -12.80 -22.08
CA GLU A 147 32.56 -12.75 -22.27
C GLU A 147 33.17 -14.16 -22.27
N SER A 148 32.77 -15.02 -21.34
CA SER A 148 33.25 -16.40 -21.27
C SER A 148 32.87 -17.18 -22.53
N LEU A 149 31.64 -17.02 -23.03
CA LEU A 149 31.19 -17.62 -24.28
C LEU A 149 31.90 -17.05 -25.51
N ASN A 150 32.25 -15.75 -25.52
CA ASN A 150 33.11 -15.17 -26.55
C ASN A 150 34.50 -15.84 -26.56
N ALA A 151 35.06 -16.14 -25.40
CA ALA A 151 36.34 -16.84 -25.30
C ALA A 151 36.26 -18.29 -25.80
N VAL A 152 35.12 -18.97 -25.60
CA VAL A 152 34.84 -20.29 -26.18
C VAL A 152 34.81 -20.21 -27.71
N VAL A 153 34.07 -19.25 -28.28
CA VAL A 153 34.01 -19.02 -29.72
C VAL A 153 35.40 -18.76 -30.30
N ALA A 154 36.18 -17.86 -29.69
CA ALA A 154 37.55 -17.55 -30.11
C ALA A 154 38.46 -18.79 -30.06
N SER A 155 38.28 -19.65 -29.05
CA SER A 155 39.05 -20.89 -28.93
C SER A 155 38.72 -21.90 -30.03
N PHE A 156 37.45 -22.03 -30.43
CA PHE A 156 37.08 -22.84 -31.60
C PHE A 156 37.66 -22.27 -32.90
N VAL A 157 37.62 -20.95 -33.09
CA VAL A 157 38.21 -20.29 -34.27
C VAL A 157 39.72 -20.51 -34.34
N ALA A 158 40.41 -20.45 -33.20
CA ALA A 158 41.86 -20.64 -33.11
C ALA A 158 42.34 -22.05 -33.49
N LEU A 159 41.45 -23.06 -33.46
CA LEU A 159 41.78 -24.41 -33.97
C LEU A 159 42.03 -24.43 -35.48
N ASN A 160 41.52 -23.42 -36.22
CA ASN A 160 41.63 -23.31 -37.67
C ASN A 160 41.17 -24.58 -38.44
N ASP A 161 40.20 -25.31 -37.88
CA ASP A 161 39.63 -26.52 -38.46
C ASP A 161 38.18 -26.24 -38.87
N LYS A 162 37.93 -26.27 -40.19
CA LYS A 162 36.61 -25.98 -40.79
C LYS A 162 35.51 -26.92 -40.32
N SER A 163 35.86 -28.10 -39.83
CA SER A 163 34.88 -29.05 -39.32
C SER A 163 34.20 -28.60 -38.01
N TYR A 164 34.75 -27.59 -37.34
CA TYR A 164 34.14 -26.94 -36.16
C TYR A 164 33.25 -25.75 -36.52
N SER A 165 32.94 -25.50 -37.80
CA SER A 165 32.09 -24.36 -38.21
C SER A 165 30.75 -24.32 -37.44
N ASN A 166 30.09 -25.46 -37.30
CA ASN A 166 28.81 -25.51 -36.57
C ASN A 166 28.99 -25.36 -35.05
N ASN A 167 30.12 -25.81 -34.48
CA ASN A 167 30.44 -25.53 -33.07
C ASN A 167 30.60 -24.03 -32.82
N ILE A 168 31.26 -23.30 -33.74
CA ILE A 168 31.42 -21.85 -33.68
C ILE A 168 30.05 -21.15 -33.70
N ASP A 169 29.16 -21.56 -34.60
CA ASP A 169 27.81 -21.00 -34.72
C ASP A 169 26.97 -21.26 -33.46
N GLN A 170 26.98 -22.51 -32.95
CA GLN A 170 26.23 -22.87 -31.74
C GLN A 170 26.81 -22.19 -30.49
N ALA A 171 28.12 -22.10 -30.32
CA ALA A 171 28.74 -21.33 -29.24
C ALA A 171 28.40 -19.83 -29.35
N GLY A 172 28.30 -19.33 -30.59
CA GLY A 172 27.81 -17.98 -30.87
C GLY A 172 26.37 -17.76 -30.40
N LEU A 173 25.50 -18.73 -30.62
CA LEU A 173 24.08 -18.73 -30.23
C LEU A 173 23.91 -18.72 -28.70
N GLU A 174 24.80 -19.37 -27.94
CA GLU A 174 24.74 -19.37 -26.47
C GLU A 174 24.85 -17.97 -25.85
N ARG A 175 25.55 -17.05 -26.51
CA ARG A 175 25.62 -15.63 -26.08
C ARG A 175 24.25 -14.97 -26.15
N MET A 176 23.56 -15.19 -27.27
CA MET A 176 22.20 -14.68 -27.47
C MET A 176 21.25 -15.30 -26.44
N ARG A 177 21.34 -16.60 -26.18
CA ARG A 177 20.53 -17.28 -25.16
C ARG A 177 20.79 -16.71 -23.76
N SER A 178 22.05 -16.41 -23.42
CA SER A 178 22.41 -15.79 -22.13
C SER A 178 21.76 -14.43 -21.91
N VAL A 179 21.75 -13.59 -22.95
CA VAL A 179 21.08 -12.28 -22.93
C VAL A 179 19.55 -12.43 -22.94
N ARG A 180 19.02 -13.34 -23.74
CA ARG A 180 17.58 -13.66 -23.78
C ARG A 180 17.08 -14.12 -22.41
N MET A 181 17.84 -14.96 -21.69
CA MET A 181 17.49 -15.37 -20.33
C MET A 181 17.47 -14.19 -19.36
N ALA A 182 18.40 -13.22 -19.49
CA ALA A 182 18.38 -12.01 -18.67
C ALA A 182 17.07 -11.24 -18.89
N TYR A 183 16.72 -11.03 -20.16
CA TYR A 183 15.48 -10.34 -20.55
C TYR A 183 14.23 -11.07 -20.06
N LEU A 184 14.16 -12.39 -20.23
CA LEU A 184 13.02 -13.18 -19.81
C LEU A 184 12.88 -13.19 -18.29
N TYR A 185 13.98 -13.34 -17.55
CA TYR A 185 13.96 -13.25 -16.09
C TYR A 185 13.49 -11.87 -15.64
N GLU A 186 14.02 -10.81 -16.23
CA GLU A 186 13.64 -9.44 -15.89
C GLU A 186 12.13 -9.20 -16.09
N ARG A 187 11.60 -9.70 -17.21
CA ARG A 187 10.16 -9.73 -17.48
C ARG A 187 9.40 -10.56 -16.44
N TYR A 188 9.94 -11.70 -16.00
CA TYR A 188 9.34 -12.55 -14.95
C TYR A 188 9.32 -11.86 -13.58
N ALA A 189 10.42 -11.18 -13.23
CA ALA A 189 10.61 -10.50 -11.97
C ALA A 189 9.68 -9.29 -11.81
N ARG A 190 9.51 -8.50 -12.88
CA ARG A 190 8.79 -7.21 -12.83
C ARG A 190 7.40 -7.18 -13.48
N SER A 191 6.95 -8.25 -14.15
CA SER A 191 5.63 -8.32 -14.78
C SER A 191 4.64 -9.21 -14.03
N ASN A 192 3.37 -8.81 -14.06
CA ASN A 192 2.23 -9.65 -13.66
C ASN A 192 1.48 -10.26 -14.87
N VAL A 193 1.90 -9.95 -16.09
CA VAL A 193 1.27 -10.39 -17.34
C VAL A 193 2.01 -11.59 -17.92
N GLU A 194 1.27 -12.58 -18.41
CA GLU A 194 1.79 -13.76 -19.15
C GLU A 194 2.85 -14.56 -18.36
N ILE A 195 2.78 -14.56 -17.04
CA ILE A 195 3.83 -15.10 -16.19
C ILE A 195 4.15 -16.58 -16.47
N ASN A 196 3.11 -17.38 -16.74
CA ASN A 196 3.26 -18.81 -17.02
C ASN A 196 3.97 -19.03 -18.36
N GLU A 197 3.69 -18.18 -19.36
CA GLU A 197 4.35 -18.23 -20.66
C GLU A 197 5.82 -17.82 -20.54
N VAL A 198 6.10 -16.74 -19.80
CA VAL A 198 7.48 -16.30 -19.53
C VAL A 198 8.25 -17.36 -18.76
N SER A 199 7.64 -18.01 -17.75
CA SER A 199 8.24 -19.13 -17.02
C SER A 199 8.60 -20.30 -17.94
N ALA A 200 7.69 -20.66 -18.85
CA ALA A 200 7.91 -21.74 -19.80
C ALA A 200 9.04 -21.38 -20.78
N ASP A 201 9.09 -20.13 -21.24
CA ASP A 201 10.15 -19.62 -22.10
C ASP A 201 11.53 -19.60 -21.43
N ILE A 202 11.60 -19.22 -20.14
CA ILE A 202 12.84 -19.33 -19.35
C ILE A 202 13.27 -20.80 -19.29
N THR A 203 12.37 -21.69 -18.87
CA THR A 203 12.65 -23.12 -18.73
C THR A 203 13.16 -23.74 -20.04
N LYS A 204 12.50 -23.43 -21.15
CA LYS A 204 12.90 -23.88 -22.48
C LYS A 204 14.26 -23.32 -22.87
N THR A 205 14.49 -22.02 -22.67
CA THR A 205 15.77 -21.38 -23.03
C THR A 205 16.93 -21.95 -22.22
N MET A 206 16.72 -22.25 -20.93
CA MET A 206 17.70 -22.93 -20.09
C MET A 206 18.00 -24.35 -20.59
N ALA A 207 16.96 -25.13 -20.93
CA ALA A 207 17.15 -26.48 -21.46
C ALA A 207 17.87 -26.49 -22.82
N ASP A 208 17.55 -25.54 -23.69
CA ASP A 208 18.24 -25.36 -24.97
C ASP A 208 19.72 -24.97 -24.77
N PHE A 209 19.99 -24.05 -23.83
CA PHE A 209 21.35 -23.68 -23.43
C PHE A 209 22.13 -24.92 -22.99
N GLU A 210 21.60 -25.68 -22.03
CA GLU A 210 22.29 -26.84 -21.46
C GLU A 210 22.56 -27.93 -22.49
N ARG A 211 21.58 -28.22 -23.35
CA ARG A 211 21.72 -29.21 -24.42
C ARG A 211 22.81 -28.82 -25.41
N THR A 212 22.84 -27.56 -25.85
CA THR A 212 23.86 -27.09 -26.78
C THR A 212 25.23 -27.00 -26.10
N PHE A 213 25.29 -26.50 -24.87
CA PHE A 213 26.54 -26.37 -24.12
C PHE A 213 27.17 -27.73 -23.82
N ASP A 214 26.37 -28.75 -23.47
CA ASP A 214 26.86 -30.12 -23.33
C ASP A 214 27.36 -30.69 -24.67
N GLY A 215 26.63 -30.45 -25.76
CA GLY A 215 27.05 -30.82 -27.11
C GLY A 215 28.36 -30.15 -27.55
N LEU A 216 28.63 -28.92 -27.11
CA LEU A 216 29.91 -28.24 -27.39
C LEU A 216 31.08 -28.89 -26.66
N LYS A 217 30.85 -29.46 -25.47
CA LYS A 217 31.87 -30.19 -24.69
C LYS A 217 32.10 -31.59 -25.27
N ASN A 218 31.01 -32.36 -25.40
CA ASN A 218 31.06 -33.81 -25.60
C ASN A 218 30.80 -34.25 -27.05
N GLY A 219 30.41 -33.32 -27.92
CA GLY A 219 29.84 -33.63 -29.23
C GLY A 219 28.35 -33.96 -29.14
N SER A 220 27.65 -33.84 -30.26
CA SER A 220 26.22 -34.16 -30.35
C SER A 220 25.83 -34.38 -31.81
N ASP A 221 25.44 -35.61 -32.16
CA ASP A 221 24.97 -35.92 -33.51
C ASP A 221 23.69 -35.14 -33.86
N ALA A 222 22.77 -35.01 -32.90
CA ALA A 222 21.51 -34.30 -33.07
C ALA A 222 21.72 -32.80 -33.38
N LEU A 223 22.81 -32.21 -32.88
CA LEU A 223 23.18 -30.83 -33.15
C LEU A 223 24.28 -30.70 -34.21
N ASN A 224 24.78 -31.81 -34.77
CA ASN A 224 25.97 -31.86 -35.64
C ASN A 224 27.20 -31.17 -35.02
N LEU A 225 27.47 -31.45 -33.75
CA LEU A 225 28.58 -30.89 -32.98
C LEU A 225 29.68 -31.92 -32.78
N ARG A 226 30.93 -31.48 -32.98
CA ARG A 226 32.10 -32.30 -32.68
C ARG A 226 32.52 -32.08 -31.21
N PRO A 227 33.08 -33.10 -30.54
CA PRO A 227 33.62 -32.93 -29.20
C PRO A 227 34.74 -31.88 -29.19
N ALA A 228 34.83 -31.13 -28.10
CA ALA A 228 35.92 -30.18 -27.89
C ALA A 228 37.24 -30.93 -27.73
N VAL A 229 38.28 -30.44 -28.43
CA VAL A 229 39.64 -30.98 -28.33
C VAL A 229 40.62 -29.86 -28.01
N GLY A 230 41.62 -30.18 -27.18
CA GLY A 230 42.64 -29.24 -26.76
C GLY A 230 42.39 -28.64 -25.36
N GLU A 231 43.48 -28.49 -24.61
CA GLU A 231 43.46 -28.06 -23.21
C GLU A 231 42.87 -26.65 -23.03
N VAL A 232 43.22 -25.72 -23.94
CA VAL A 232 42.75 -24.33 -23.88
C VAL A 232 41.24 -24.23 -24.03
N LEU A 233 40.66 -24.91 -25.04
CA LEU A 233 39.23 -24.91 -25.28
C LEU A 233 38.47 -25.55 -24.12
N ASN A 234 38.95 -26.69 -23.62
CA ASN A 234 38.36 -27.37 -22.47
C ASN A 234 38.39 -26.50 -21.20
N TYR A 235 39.48 -25.77 -20.98
CA TYR A 235 39.58 -24.81 -19.89
C TYR A 235 38.51 -23.70 -20.01
N LYS A 236 38.34 -23.11 -21.20
CA LYS A 236 37.31 -22.06 -21.42
C LYS A 236 35.89 -22.58 -21.26
N LEU A 237 35.61 -23.79 -21.75
CA LEU A 237 34.30 -24.44 -21.55
C LEU A 237 34.01 -24.67 -20.07
N ARG A 238 34.98 -25.12 -19.29
CA ARG A 238 34.81 -25.28 -17.83
C ARG A 238 34.54 -23.95 -17.13
N THR A 239 35.27 -22.89 -17.47
CA THR A 239 35.01 -21.55 -16.90
C THR A 239 33.61 -21.05 -17.25
N ALA A 240 33.13 -21.27 -18.49
CA ALA A 240 31.77 -20.94 -18.88
C ALA A 240 30.73 -21.79 -18.15
N GLU A 241 31.02 -23.07 -17.88
CA GLU A 241 30.16 -23.96 -17.09
C GLU A 241 29.99 -23.49 -15.65
N GLU A 242 31.08 -23.10 -14.98
CA GLU A 242 31.04 -22.58 -13.61
C GLU A 242 30.16 -21.32 -13.51
N LEU A 243 30.29 -20.41 -14.48
CA LEU A 243 29.45 -19.22 -14.57
C LEU A 243 27.99 -19.57 -14.86
N TRP A 244 27.74 -20.53 -15.76
CA TRP A 244 26.40 -21.03 -16.06
C TRP A 244 25.72 -21.60 -14.82
N LEU A 245 26.39 -22.46 -14.06
CA LEU A 245 25.81 -23.09 -12.86
C LEU A 245 25.41 -22.04 -11.83
N LYS A 246 26.25 -21.03 -11.61
CA LYS A 246 25.92 -19.89 -10.74
C LYS A 246 24.69 -19.14 -11.27
N ARG A 247 24.67 -18.81 -12.56
CA ARG A 247 23.56 -18.08 -13.19
C ARG A 247 22.24 -18.86 -13.14
N LYS A 248 22.28 -20.17 -13.40
CA LYS A 248 21.13 -21.08 -13.30
C LYS A 248 20.53 -21.06 -11.90
N ALA A 249 21.38 -21.17 -10.87
CA ALA A 249 20.93 -21.11 -9.48
C ALA A 249 20.25 -19.76 -9.15
N LEU A 250 20.83 -18.64 -9.63
CA LEU A 250 20.24 -17.31 -9.45
C LEU A 250 18.87 -17.17 -10.14
N ILE A 251 18.73 -17.64 -11.38
CA ILE A 251 17.45 -17.62 -12.10
C ILE A 251 16.38 -18.40 -11.31
N GLN A 252 16.71 -19.61 -10.87
CA GLN A 252 15.78 -20.46 -10.13
C GLN A 252 15.38 -19.86 -8.78
N GLU A 253 16.35 -19.35 -8.02
CA GLU A 253 16.07 -18.72 -6.74
C GLU A 253 15.26 -17.43 -6.92
N GLY A 254 15.59 -16.61 -7.92
CA GLY A 254 14.86 -15.37 -8.20
C GLY A 254 13.41 -15.63 -8.63
N MET A 255 13.17 -16.65 -9.47
CA MET A 255 11.80 -17.07 -9.81
C MET A 255 11.02 -17.49 -8.56
N LYS A 256 11.64 -18.28 -7.68
CA LYS A 256 11.03 -18.71 -6.40
C LYS A 256 10.73 -17.52 -5.49
N LYS A 257 11.67 -16.57 -5.33
CA LYS A 257 11.46 -15.37 -4.51
C LYS A 257 10.34 -14.49 -5.04
N ARG A 258 10.27 -14.33 -6.36
CA ARG A 258 9.20 -13.59 -7.00
C ARG A 258 7.84 -14.26 -6.78
N ASP A 259 7.75 -15.58 -6.85
CA ASP A 259 6.49 -16.28 -6.58
C ASP A 259 6.06 -16.13 -5.11
N GLN A 260 7.00 -16.25 -4.17
CA GLN A 260 6.73 -15.98 -2.75
C GLN A 260 6.22 -14.55 -2.51
N PHE A 261 6.85 -13.55 -3.14
CA PHE A 261 6.41 -12.17 -3.08
C PHE A 261 4.99 -11.99 -3.65
N ARG A 262 4.74 -12.51 -4.85
CA ARG A 262 3.42 -12.45 -5.51
C ARG A 262 2.34 -13.08 -4.64
N ASP A 263 2.61 -14.23 -4.05
CA ASP A 263 1.64 -14.94 -3.22
C ASP A 263 1.29 -14.09 -1.98
N LYS A 264 2.26 -13.37 -1.41
CA LYS A 264 2.03 -12.42 -0.31
C LYS A 264 1.27 -11.17 -0.72
N ILE A 265 1.57 -10.58 -1.88
CA ILE A 265 0.77 -9.48 -2.43
C ILE A 265 -0.68 -9.92 -2.71
N THR A 266 -0.86 -11.15 -3.20
CA THR A 266 -2.19 -11.74 -3.42
C THR A 266 -2.94 -11.95 -2.11
N GLU A 267 -2.27 -12.45 -1.08
CA GLU A 267 -2.80 -12.57 0.29
C GLU A 267 -3.25 -11.21 0.84
N LEU A 268 -2.39 -10.19 0.70
CA LEU A 268 -2.70 -8.80 1.10
C LEU A 268 -3.91 -8.25 0.36
N SER A 269 -3.99 -8.44 -0.95
CA SER A 269 -5.07 -7.92 -1.80
C SER A 269 -6.40 -8.64 -1.56
N ASN A 270 -6.39 -9.97 -1.41
CA ASN A 270 -7.61 -10.77 -1.44
C ASN A 270 -8.14 -11.13 -0.05
N ILE A 271 -7.31 -11.09 0.99
CA ILE A 271 -7.68 -11.49 2.35
C ILE A 271 -7.60 -10.29 3.29
N HIS A 272 -6.41 -9.71 3.46
CA HIS A 272 -6.19 -8.73 4.53
C HIS A 272 -6.82 -7.38 4.21
N THR A 273 -6.60 -6.84 3.00
CA THR A 273 -7.15 -5.53 2.61
C THR A 273 -8.68 -5.51 2.70
N PRO A 274 -9.44 -6.47 2.11
CA PRO A 274 -10.90 -6.43 2.18
C PRO A 274 -11.44 -6.55 3.61
N GLN A 275 -10.82 -7.41 4.44
CA GLN A 275 -11.23 -7.55 5.85
C GLN A 275 -10.98 -6.27 6.65
N LEU A 276 -9.83 -5.63 6.45
CA LEU A 276 -9.50 -4.38 7.12
C LEU A 276 -10.41 -3.24 6.66
N LEU A 277 -10.70 -3.16 5.36
CA LEU A 277 -11.63 -2.18 4.80
C LEU A 277 -13.04 -2.35 5.36
N ALA A 278 -13.55 -3.58 5.46
CA ALA A 278 -14.85 -3.87 6.07
C ALA A 278 -14.89 -3.44 7.54
N ALA A 279 -13.87 -3.77 8.33
CA ALA A 279 -13.78 -3.35 9.72
C ALA A 279 -13.72 -1.81 9.88
N ALA A 280 -12.97 -1.13 9.00
CA ALA A 280 -12.88 0.32 9.01
C ALA A 280 -14.20 0.98 8.59
N ASP A 281 -14.93 0.38 7.65
CA ASP A 281 -16.26 0.84 7.23
C ASP A 281 -17.29 0.69 8.36
N GLU A 282 -17.28 -0.45 9.05
CA GLU A 282 -18.14 -0.67 10.22
C GLU A 282 -17.85 0.33 11.34
N LEU A 283 -16.58 0.58 11.65
CA LEU A 283 -16.16 1.59 12.61
C LEU A 283 -16.68 2.98 12.21
N THR A 284 -16.43 3.38 10.95
CA THR A 284 -16.86 4.67 10.40
C THR A 284 -18.39 4.82 10.50
N ARG A 285 -19.15 3.77 10.17
CA ARG A 285 -20.62 3.77 10.23
C ARG A 285 -21.13 3.91 11.66
N VAL A 286 -20.53 3.19 12.62
CA VAL A 286 -20.91 3.28 14.04
C VAL A 286 -20.66 4.68 14.57
N ILE A 287 -19.46 5.24 14.38
CA ILE A 287 -19.13 6.60 14.81
C ILE A 287 -20.03 7.63 14.11
N GLY A 288 -20.24 7.47 12.80
CA GLY A 288 -21.08 8.37 12.00
C GLY A 288 -22.53 8.41 12.45
N SER A 289 -23.15 7.24 12.71
CA SER A 289 -24.53 7.16 13.21
C SER A 289 -24.71 7.85 14.57
N ARG A 290 -23.68 7.77 15.43
CA ARG A 290 -23.66 8.44 16.73
C ARG A 290 -23.45 9.95 16.60
N ALA A 291 -22.55 10.38 15.72
CA ALA A 291 -22.34 11.79 15.41
C ALA A 291 -23.64 12.44 14.90
N GLN A 292 -24.36 11.77 13.99
CA GLN A 292 -25.66 12.21 13.48
C GLN A 292 -26.72 12.27 14.59
N SER A 293 -26.79 11.25 15.45
CA SER A 293 -27.74 11.22 16.58
C SER A 293 -27.47 12.36 17.56
N SER A 294 -26.20 12.64 17.87
CA SER A 294 -25.78 13.76 18.72
C SER A 294 -26.14 15.11 18.09
N ALA A 295 -25.89 15.27 16.79
CA ALA A 295 -26.26 16.47 16.05
C ALA A 295 -27.78 16.69 16.05
N TYR A 296 -28.56 15.63 15.85
CA TYR A 296 -30.03 15.70 15.91
C TYR A 296 -30.54 16.10 17.30
N PHE A 297 -29.97 15.53 18.36
CA PHE A 297 -30.29 15.95 19.73
C PHE A 297 -29.91 17.41 20.00
N GLY A 298 -28.77 17.87 19.46
CA GLY A 298 -28.37 19.27 19.51
C GLY A 298 -29.35 20.21 18.80
N LEU A 299 -29.85 19.83 17.63
CA LEU A 299 -30.90 20.56 16.92
C LEU A 299 -32.20 20.62 17.73
N ILE A 300 -32.61 19.52 18.37
CA ILE A 300 -33.79 19.49 19.25
C ILE A 300 -33.58 20.43 20.46
N LEU A 301 -32.43 20.38 21.12
CA LEU A 301 -32.13 21.27 22.24
C LEU A 301 -32.16 22.74 21.84
N MET A 302 -31.63 23.08 20.66
CA MET A 302 -31.73 24.44 20.12
C MET A 302 -33.19 24.82 19.84
N ALA A 303 -33.97 23.93 19.24
CA ALA A 303 -35.40 24.17 18.97
C ALA A 303 -36.19 24.38 20.28
N ILE A 304 -35.92 23.59 21.32
CA ILE A 304 -36.52 23.75 22.65
C ILE A 304 -36.08 25.09 23.27
N ALA A 305 -34.79 25.43 23.22
CA ALA A 305 -34.28 26.69 23.77
C ALA A 305 -34.94 27.90 23.09
N VAL A 306 -35.06 27.88 21.76
CA VAL A 306 -35.78 28.90 21.00
C VAL A 306 -37.26 28.94 21.38
N GLY A 307 -37.91 27.78 21.50
CA GLY A 307 -39.32 27.69 21.93
C GLY A 307 -39.55 28.28 23.32
N VAL A 308 -38.68 27.98 24.29
CA VAL A 308 -38.72 28.57 25.64
C VAL A 308 -38.49 30.08 25.59
N SER A 309 -37.55 30.56 24.77
CA SER A 309 -37.34 32.00 24.58
C SER A 309 -38.57 32.71 24.00
N ILE A 310 -39.26 32.10 23.04
CA ILE A 310 -40.51 32.62 22.46
C ILE A 310 -41.60 32.65 23.53
N LEU A 311 -41.78 31.57 24.30
CA LEU A 311 -42.77 31.49 25.37
C LEU A 311 -42.52 32.55 26.46
N LEU A 312 -41.27 32.74 26.88
CA LEU A 312 -40.88 33.77 27.82
C LEU A 312 -41.17 35.17 27.26
N ALA A 313 -40.81 35.43 26.01
CA ALA A 313 -41.10 36.71 25.36
C ALA A 313 -42.61 37.00 25.33
N LEU A 314 -43.43 36.01 24.94
CA LEU A 314 -44.89 36.13 24.95
C LEU A 314 -45.45 36.36 26.36
N PHE A 315 -44.93 35.64 27.36
CA PHE A 315 -45.31 35.84 28.77
C PHE A 315 -45.01 37.27 29.25
N PHE A 316 -43.83 37.80 28.94
CA PHE A 316 -43.46 39.17 29.30
C PHE A 316 -44.29 40.22 28.54
N ILE A 317 -44.58 39.99 27.26
CA ILE A 317 -45.51 40.83 26.48
C ILE A 317 -46.89 40.84 27.14
N TRP A 318 -47.41 39.67 27.52
CA TRP A 318 -48.69 39.53 28.19
C TRP A 318 -48.73 40.23 29.56
N MET A 319 -47.73 39.97 30.42
CA MET A 319 -47.58 40.64 31.73
C MET A 319 -47.51 42.16 31.57
N THR A 320 -46.74 42.66 30.60
CA THR A 320 -46.62 44.10 30.33
C THR A 320 -47.95 44.69 29.88
N ASN A 321 -48.70 43.99 29.03
CA ASN A 321 -50.01 44.44 28.59
C ASN A 321 -51.00 44.49 29.76
N HIS A 322 -50.99 43.45 30.61
CA HIS A 322 -51.96 43.32 31.70
C HIS A 322 -51.68 44.18 32.92
N HIS A 323 -50.43 44.61 33.16
CA HIS A 323 -50.09 45.44 34.32
C HIS A 323 -49.74 46.90 33.98
N VAL A 324 -49.44 47.22 32.71
CA VAL A 324 -48.94 48.55 32.31
C VAL A 324 -49.84 49.24 31.28
N ILE A 325 -50.64 48.51 30.49
CA ILE A 325 -51.48 49.09 29.43
C ILE A 325 -52.96 49.10 29.85
N LEU A 326 -53.43 48.04 30.51
CA LEU A 326 -54.76 47.92 31.09
C LEU A 326 -54.64 47.85 32.62
N PRO A 327 -54.44 48.97 33.35
CA PRO A 327 -54.62 48.96 34.79
C PRO A 327 -56.08 48.75 35.20
#